data_AF-A0A9J6DU20-F1
#
_entry.id   AF-A0A9J6DU20-F1
#
_cell.length_a   1.000
_cell.length_b   1.000
_cell.length_c   1.000
_cell.angle_alpha   90.00
_cell.angle_beta   90.00
_cell.angle_gamma   90.00
#
_symmetry.space_group_name_H-M   'P 1'
#
loop_
_entity.id
_entity.type
_entity.pdbx_description
1 polymer ?
#
loop_
_entity_poly.entity_id
_entity_poly.type
_entity_poly.pdbx_seq_one_letter_code
_entity_poly.pdbx_strand_id
1 'polypeptide(L)'
;MEPIKTGQCTKFGESYYSQACSVTTAEGKQCLRCKYTRKLISNQMRRQKQNPKPKFRQRAARQSVQLLRTRRKLTKAQETVEKLRLVNQSVADTAFEQKICGLPPKQHMAVRTCFKAASRKSSRGIAYDKLWVLECILMRMKSPQLYEHIRKHEIMALLSKTCLDKHLQGFKSTFGFNPKVFSALEQKTKDMDEFSLHGGLVFDELKLSENIAVKACGELSGFVDLANFTEPEDKTSLSDHRLIILFQPFQGGWFLLIILR
;
A
#
# COMPACT_ATOMS: atom_id res chain seq x y z
N MET A 1 42.59 -12.95 30.00
CA MET A 1 43.91 -12.80 30.62
C MET A 1 43.72 -12.94 32.13
N GLU A 2 44.12 -14.09 32.66
CA GLU A 2 43.96 -14.47 34.06
C GLU A 2 44.69 -13.51 35.01
N PRO A 3 44.18 -13.29 36.23
CA PRO A 3 44.88 -12.49 37.23
C PRO A 3 46.24 -13.13 37.56
N ILE A 4 47.23 -12.32 37.91
CA ILE A 4 48.52 -12.78 38.45
C ILE A 4 48.18 -13.72 39.62
N LYS A 5 48.37 -15.02 39.42
CA LYS A 5 48.12 -16.05 40.44
C LYS A 5 49.00 -15.70 41.64
N THR A 6 48.51 -15.99 42.84
CA THR A 6 49.10 -15.72 44.16
C THR A 6 50.49 -16.35 44.41
N GLY A 7 51.22 -16.71 43.36
CA GLY A 7 52.55 -17.30 43.39
C GLY A 7 53.49 -16.81 42.28
N GLN A 8 53.37 -15.59 41.77
CA GLN A 8 54.35 -15.00 40.81
C GLN A 8 55.14 -13.80 41.36
N CYS A 9 54.75 -13.26 42.52
CA CYS A 9 55.40 -12.12 43.15
C CYS A 9 55.26 -12.16 44.67
N THR A 10 56.30 -11.76 45.38
CA THR A 10 56.36 -11.68 46.85
C THR A 10 56.14 -10.24 47.29
N LYS A 11 55.32 -10.03 48.33
CA LYS A 11 55.06 -8.72 48.92
C LYS A 11 55.97 -8.54 50.13
N PHE A 12 56.81 -7.51 50.12
CA PHE A 12 57.61 -7.08 51.26
C PHE A 12 57.24 -5.63 51.58
N GLY A 13 56.64 -5.40 52.75
CA GLY A 13 56.07 -4.10 53.12
C GLY A 13 55.00 -3.62 52.13
N GLU A 14 55.13 -2.39 51.64
CA GLU A 14 54.25 -1.81 50.61
C GLU A 14 54.65 -2.16 49.16
N SER A 15 55.74 -2.91 48.99
CA SER A 15 56.37 -3.15 47.70
C SER A 15 56.21 -4.59 47.20
N TYR A 16 55.95 -4.74 45.90
CA TYR A 16 55.88 -6.04 45.22
C TYR A 16 57.20 -6.34 44.48
N TYR A 17 57.70 -7.56 44.64
CA TYR A 17 58.94 -8.08 44.04
C TYR A 17 58.66 -9.35 43.23
N SER A 18 59.44 -9.60 42.18
CA SER A 18 59.38 -10.86 41.43
C SER A 18 60.01 -12.01 42.24
N GLN A 19 59.56 -13.25 42.08
CA GLN A 19 60.15 -14.39 42.79
C GLN A 19 61.65 -14.63 42.50
N ALA A 20 62.11 -14.32 41.29
CA ALA A 20 63.53 -14.37 40.91
C ALA A 20 64.18 -12.97 40.99
N CYS A 21 64.00 -12.30 42.13
CA CYS A 21 64.61 -11.00 42.42
C CYS A 21 66.09 -11.17 42.77
N SER A 22 66.99 -10.58 41.99
CA SER A 22 68.35 -10.28 42.44
C SER A 22 68.28 -9.02 43.30
N VAL A 23 68.52 -9.18 44.61
CA VAL A 23 68.22 -8.16 45.63
C VAL A 23 68.93 -6.83 45.37
N THR A 24 70.04 -6.82 44.64
CA THR A 24 70.78 -5.58 44.34
C THR A 24 71.64 -5.78 43.09
N THR A 25 71.45 -4.95 42.06
CA THR A 25 72.54 -4.68 41.10
C THR A 25 73.60 -3.84 41.83
N ALA A 26 74.88 -3.99 41.50
CA ALA A 26 76.01 -3.32 42.16
C ALA A 26 75.86 -1.78 42.27
N GLU A 27 74.99 -1.16 41.47
CA GLU A 27 74.69 0.28 41.47
C GLU A 27 73.52 0.70 42.38
N GLY A 28 73.02 -0.17 43.28
CA GLY A 28 71.92 0.16 44.20
C GLY A 28 70.54 0.38 43.53
N LYS A 29 70.43 0.13 42.22
CA LYS A 29 69.18 0.21 41.45
C LYS A 29 68.35 -1.06 41.60
N GLN A 30 67.02 -0.92 41.51
CA GLN A 30 66.08 -2.05 41.54
C GLN A 30 66.28 -2.99 40.34
N CYS A 31 66.06 -4.29 40.56
CA CYS A 31 66.15 -5.29 39.51
C CYS A 31 65.17 -5.01 38.34
N LEU A 32 65.60 -5.22 37.08
CA LEU A 32 64.76 -4.99 35.88
C LEU A 32 63.44 -5.78 35.93
N ARG A 33 63.48 -7.01 36.44
CA ARG A 33 62.30 -7.88 36.61
C ARG A 33 61.29 -7.28 37.59
N CYS A 34 61.78 -6.70 38.70
CA CYS A 34 61.00 -6.05 39.75
C CYS A 34 60.32 -4.78 39.21
N LYS A 35 61.04 -3.99 38.42
CA LYS A 35 60.50 -2.80 37.72
C LYS A 35 59.38 -3.18 36.76
N TYR A 36 59.55 -4.27 36.02
CA TYR A 36 58.54 -4.78 35.08
C TYR A 36 57.29 -5.31 35.81
N THR A 37 57.45 -6.05 36.91
CA THR A 37 56.33 -6.57 37.71
C THR A 37 55.49 -5.44 38.30
N ARG A 38 56.13 -4.40 38.86
CA ARG A 38 55.39 -3.22 39.37
C ARG A 38 54.61 -2.51 38.27
N LYS A 39 55.19 -2.36 37.08
CA LYS A 39 54.51 -1.75 35.93
C LYS A 39 53.32 -2.59 35.46
N LEU A 40 53.45 -3.92 35.45
CA LEU A 40 52.35 -4.84 35.15
C LEU A 40 51.21 -4.72 36.16
N ILE A 41 51.51 -4.73 37.46
CA ILE A 41 50.51 -4.60 38.53
C ILE A 41 49.79 -3.24 38.44
N SER A 42 50.54 -2.16 38.22
CA SER A 42 49.96 -0.82 38.04
C SER A 42 49.05 -0.73 36.81
N ASN A 43 49.46 -1.34 35.68
CA ASN A 43 48.64 -1.42 34.48
C ASN A 43 47.39 -2.28 34.69
N GLN A 44 47.47 -3.36 35.46
CA GLN A 44 46.33 -4.21 35.79
C GLN A 44 45.33 -3.49 36.70
N MET A 45 45.80 -2.79 37.73
CA MET A 45 44.99 -1.92 38.59
C MET A 45 44.29 -0.81 37.79
N ARG A 46 45.00 -0.18 36.85
CA ARG A 46 44.41 0.81 35.92
C ARG A 46 43.33 0.19 35.03
N ARG A 47 43.58 -1.00 34.45
CA ARG A 47 42.59 -1.72 33.62
C ARG A 47 41.35 -2.11 34.41
N GLN A 48 41.50 -2.53 35.67
CA GLN A 48 40.36 -2.83 36.54
C GLN A 48 39.55 -1.57 36.90
N LYS A 49 40.20 -0.43 37.19
CA LYS A 49 39.52 0.86 37.40
C LYS A 49 38.87 1.42 36.12
N GLN A 50 39.43 1.13 34.95
CA GLN A 50 38.93 1.60 33.66
C GLN A 50 37.89 0.69 33.01
N ASN A 51 37.52 -0.45 33.60
CA ASN A 51 36.42 -1.25 33.07
C ASN A 51 35.15 -0.37 33.03
N PRO A 52 34.69 0.05 31.84
CA PRO A 52 33.53 0.92 31.75
C PRO A 52 32.34 0.13 32.31
N LYS A 53 31.58 0.74 33.24
CA LYS A 53 30.28 0.21 33.68
C LYS A 53 29.53 -0.24 32.42
N PRO A 54 28.97 -1.46 32.36
CA PRO A 54 28.60 -2.09 31.10
C PRO A 54 27.56 -1.20 30.40
N LYS A 55 27.96 -0.56 29.29
CA LYS A 55 27.10 0.29 28.45
C LYS A 55 25.76 -0.40 28.12
N PHE A 56 25.78 -1.73 28.09
CA PHE A 56 24.62 -2.61 27.96
C PHE A 56 23.55 -2.41 29.05
N ARG A 57 23.91 -2.32 30.35
CA ARG A 57 22.93 -2.12 31.43
C ARG A 57 22.24 -0.75 31.34
N GLN A 58 22.99 0.29 30.98
CA GLN A 58 22.41 1.63 30.78
C GLN A 58 21.50 1.68 29.54
N ARG A 59 21.87 1.00 28.45
CA ARG A 59 21.02 0.87 27.25
C ARG A 59 19.73 0.11 27.54
N ALA A 60 19.81 -1.00 28.29
CA ALA A 60 18.65 -1.77 28.73
C ALA A 60 17.74 -0.96 29.67
N ALA A 61 18.30 -0.19 30.60
CA ALA A 61 17.54 0.70 31.47
C ALA A 61 16.81 1.80 30.67
N ARG A 62 17.47 2.41 29.68
CA ARG A 62 16.85 3.41 28.79
C ARG A 62 15.71 2.81 27.96
N GLN A 63 15.90 1.61 27.40
CA GLN A 63 14.85 0.89 26.66
C GLN A 63 13.66 0.54 27.56
N SER A 64 13.90 0.10 28.80
CA SER A 64 12.84 -0.20 29.77
C SER A 64 12.01 1.04 30.11
N VAL A 65 12.65 2.18 30.37
CA VAL A 65 11.96 3.45 30.61
C VAL A 65 11.16 3.90 29.38
N GLN A 66 11.71 3.74 28.18
CA GLN A 66 11.01 4.06 26.94
C GLN A 66 9.77 3.17 26.76
N LEU A 67 9.89 1.86 26.95
CA LEU A 67 8.76 0.93 26.90
C LEU A 67 7.67 1.31 27.90
N LEU A 68 8.04 1.67 29.13
CA LEU A 68 7.08 2.05 30.17
C LEU A 68 6.34 3.35 29.81
N ARG A 69 7.03 4.33 29.22
CA ARG A 69 6.41 5.55 28.68
C ARG A 69 5.46 5.24 27.53
N THR A 70 5.86 4.38 26.58
CA THR A 70 5.01 3.98 25.46
C THR A 70 3.77 3.23 25.95
N ARG A 71 3.92 2.36 26.95
CA ARG A 71 2.80 1.63 27.58
C ARG A 71 1.79 2.58 28.22
N ARG A 72 2.26 3.60 28.96
CA ARG A 72 1.39 4.65 29.53
C ARG A 72 0.69 5.50 28.47
N LYS A 73 1.35 5.79 27.34
CA LYS A 73 0.69 6.48 26.21
C LYS A 73 -0.39 5.61 25.57
N LEU A 74 -0.11 4.31 25.43
CA LEU A 74 -1.07 3.34 24.90
C LEU A 74 -2.32 3.22 25.79
N THR A 75 -2.15 3.11 27.11
CA THR A 75 -3.31 3.02 28.02
C THR A 75 -4.17 4.28 27.97
N LYS A 76 -3.56 5.48 27.97
CA LYS A 76 -4.30 6.74 27.79
C LYS A 76 -5.05 6.80 26.46
N ALA A 77 -4.42 6.36 25.37
CA ALA A 77 -5.07 6.32 24.07
C ALA A 77 -6.25 5.33 24.04
N GLN A 78 -6.10 4.16 24.68
CA GLN A 78 -7.18 3.18 24.83
C GLN A 78 -8.36 3.73 25.64
N GLU A 79 -8.10 4.37 26.78
CA GLU A 79 -9.13 5.04 27.59
C GLU A 79 -9.87 6.11 26.80
N THR A 80 -9.14 6.89 26.00
CA THR A 80 -9.73 7.95 25.16
C THR A 80 -10.61 7.37 24.06
N VAL A 81 -10.17 6.31 23.38
CA VAL A 81 -10.96 5.61 22.35
C VAL A 81 -12.23 5.01 22.96
N GLU A 82 -12.14 4.44 24.16
CA GLU A 82 -13.30 3.83 24.81
C GLU A 82 -14.35 4.88 25.21
N LYS A 83 -13.91 6.05 25.72
CA LYS A 83 -14.81 7.20 25.95
C LYS A 83 -15.49 7.64 24.66
N LEU A 84 -14.76 7.76 23.55
CA LEU A 84 -15.33 8.13 22.26
C LEU A 84 -16.32 7.09 21.72
N ARG A 85 -16.09 5.79 21.97
CA ARG A 85 -17.03 4.73 21.60
C ARG A 85 -18.34 4.84 22.35
N LEU A 86 -18.28 5.11 23.66
CA LEU A 86 -19.49 5.31 24.47
C LEU A 86 -20.31 6.51 23.98
N VAL A 87 -19.63 7.61 23.61
CA VAL A 87 -20.28 8.77 22.99
C VAL A 87 -20.90 8.43 21.64
N ASN A 88 -20.23 7.64 20.80
CA ASN A 88 -20.78 7.24 19.50
C ASN A 88 -21.96 6.28 19.64
N GLN A 89 -21.98 5.40 20.66
CA GLN A 89 -23.08 4.47 20.91
C GLN A 89 -24.35 5.16 21.42
N SER A 90 -24.23 6.33 22.07
CA SER A 90 -25.39 7.09 22.55
C SER A 90 -26.05 7.95 21.47
N VAL A 91 -25.41 8.12 20.32
CA VAL A 91 -25.98 8.84 19.17
C VAL A 91 -26.88 7.90 18.38
N ALA A 92 -28.15 8.27 18.24
CA ALA A 92 -29.10 7.51 17.43
C ALA A 92 -28.70 7.53 15.94
N ASP A 93 -28.83 6.38 15.27
CA ASP A 93 -28.55 6.24 13.82
C ASP A 93 -29.37 7.20 12.95
N THR A 94 -30.55 7.60 13.43
CA THR A 94 -31.43 8.57 12.76
C THR A 94 -30.81 9.96 12.65
N ALA A 95 -29.97 10.37 13.61
CA ALA A 95 -29.29 11.66 13.59
C ALA A 95 -28.20 11.72 12.49
N PHE A 96 -27.63 10.57 12.13
CA PHE A 96 -26.64 10.48 11.05
C PHE A 96 -27.29 10.70 9.68
N GLU A 97 -28.40 10.01 9.42
CA GLU A 97 -29.12 10.13 8.16
C GLU A 97 -29.74 11.53 7.96
N GLN A 98 -30.22 12.16 9.03
CA GLN A 98 -30.69 13.55 9.00
C GLN A 98 -29.57 14.53 8.62
N LYS A 99 -28.34 14.32 9.11
CA LYS A 99 -27.19 15.16 8.75
C LYS A 99 -26.73 14.94 7.31
N ILE A 100 -26.87 13.73 6.79
CA ILE A 100 -26.51 13.42 5.41
C ILE A 100 -27.53 13.96 4.42
N CYS A 101 -28.80 14.08 4.81
CA CYS A 101 -29.89 14.54 3.93
C CYS A 101 -29.59 15.88 3.21
N GLY A 102 -28.83 16.79 3.83
CA GLY A 102 -28.44 18.07 3.21
C GLY A 102 -27.37 17.99 2.11
N LEU A 103 -26.75 16.83 1.89
CA LEU A 103 -25.73 16.63 0.88
C LEU A 103 -26.33 16.14 -0.45
N PRO A 104 -25.61 16.25 -1.58
CA PRO A 104 -25.97 15.57 -2.82
C PRO A 104 -25.97 14.03 -2.70
N PRO A 105 -26.83 13.30 -3.45
CA PRO A 105 -26.95 11.83 -3.36
C PRO A 105 -25.63 11.07 -3.55
N LYS A 106 -24.76 11.54 -4.44
CA LYS A 106 -23.43 10.92 -4.66
C LYS A 106 -22.53 11.05 -3.43
N GLN A 107 -22.63 12.18 -2.72
CA GLN A 107 -21.87 12.42 -1.50
C GLN A 107 -22.39 11.58 -0.33
N HIS A 108 -23.70 11.28 -0.29
CA HIS A 108 -24.27 10.36 0.70
C HIS A 108 -23.55 9.01 0.66
N MET A 109 -23.37 8.47 -0.54
CA MET A 109 -22.73 7.18 -0.73
C MET A 109 -21.25 7.18 -0.36
N ALA A 110 -20.53 8.25 -0.72
CA ALA A 110 -19.13 8.44 -0.36
C ALA A 110 -18.97 8.48 1.17
N VAL A 111 -19.78 9.30 1.84
CA VAL A 111 -19.77 9.45 3.31
C VAL A 111 -20.12 8.12 3.97
N ARG A 112 -21.23 7.47 3.58
CA ARG A 112 -21.61 6.16 4.12
C ARG A 112 -20.50 5.12 3.97
N THR A 113 -19.78 5.13 2.85
CA THR A 113 -18.69 4.19 2.61
C THR A 113 -17.47 4.51 3.47
N CYS A 114 -17.12 5.79 3.65
CA CYS A 114 -16.08 6.21 4.58
C CYS A 114 -16.40 5.81 6.02
N PHE A 115 -17.64 6.00 6.48
CA PHE A 115 -18.07 5.57 7.83
C PHE A 115 -18.04 4.04 7.99
N LYS A 116 -18.49 3.28 6.97
CA LYS A 116 -18.39 1.81 6.95
C LYS A 116 -16.95 1.30 6.94
N ALA A 117 -16.04 2.01 6.29
CA ALA A 117 -14.63 1.67 6.28
C ALA A 117 -13.97 1.98 7.63
N ALA A 118 -14.26 3.15 8.21
CA ALA A 118 -13.72 3.60 9.48
C ALA A 118 -14.20 2.79 10.69
N SER A 119 -15.43 2.25 10.65
CA SER A 119 -15.97 1.42 11.74
C SER A 119 -15.30 0.04 11.84
N ARG A 120 -14.61 -0.41 10.79
CA ARG A 120 -13.98 -1.73 10.74
C ARG A 120 -12.52 -1.67 11.19
N LYS A 121 -12.06 -2.76 11.82
CA LYS A 121 -10.66 -2.94 12.23
C LYS A 121 -9.70 -3.13 11.05
N SER A 122 -10.21 -3.47 9.87
CA SER A 122 -9.43 -3.77 8.66
C SER A 122 -10.18 -3.28 7.43
N SER A 123 -9.44 -2.73 6.48
CA SER A 123 -9.94 -2.29 5.16
C SER A 123 -10.17 -3.43 4.17
N ARG A 124 -9.79 -4.67 4.53
CA ARG A 124 -9.96 -5.86 3.68
C ARG A 124 -11.39 -6.40 3.76
N GLY A 125 -11.93 -6.82 2.60
CA GLY A 125 -13.24 -7.48 2.52
C GLY A 125 -14.43 -6.55 2.71
N ILE A 126 -14.29 -5.26 2.39
CA ILE A 126 -15.41 -4.32 2.36
C ILE A 126 -16.25 -4.63 1.12
N ALA A 127 -17.55 -4.91 1.33
CA ALA A 127 -18.52 -4.98 0.26
C ALA A 127 -18.94 -3.56 -0.10
N TYR A 128 -18.75 -3.19 -1.37
CA TYR A 128 -19.13 -1.90 -1.90
C TYR A 128 -20.46 -1.99 -2.64
N ASP A 129 -21.22 -0.90 -2.59
CA ASP A 129 -22.44 -0.79 -3.39
C ASP A 129 -22.09 -0.64 -4.88
N LYS A 130 -22.88 -1.24 -5.77
CA LYS A 130 -22.65 -1.27 -7.22
C LYS A 130 -22.55 0.14 -7.81
N LEU A 131 -23.39 1.06 -7.32
CA LEU A 131 -23.38 2.46 -7.74
C LEU A 131 -22.08 3.17 -7.34
N TRP A 132 -21.49 2.82 -6.18
CA TRP A 132 -20.23 3.40 -5.72
C TRP A 132 -19.05 2.84 -6.51
N VAL A 133 -19.10 1.55 -6.84
CA VAL A 133 -18.12 0.93 -7.74
C VAL A 133 -18.13 1.63 -9.10
N LEU A 134 -19.31 1.91 -9.66
CA LEU A 134 -19.44 2.63 -10.92
C LEU A 134 -18.80 4.03 -10.84
N GLU A 135 -19.06 4.80 -9.77
CA GLU A 135 -18.45 6.11 -9.59
C GLU A 135 -16.91 5.99 -9.47
N CYS A 136 -16.40 4.96 -8.79
CA CYS A 136 -14.96 4.70 -8.72
C CYS A 136 -14.34 4.38 -10.09
N ILE A 137 -15.05 3.64 -10.95
CA ILE A 137 -14.63 3.40 -12.34
C ILE A 137 -14.59 4.73 -13.11
N LEU A 138 -15.65 5.55 -13.02
CA LEU A 138 -15.71 6.86 -13.68
C LEU A 138 -14.60 7.81 -13.23
N MET A 139 -14.32 7.86 -11.93
CA MET A 139 -13.21 8.66 -11.39
C MET A 139 -11.86 8.21 -11.96
N ARG A 140 -11.61 6.89 -12.03
CA ARG A 140 -10.39 6.34 -12.62
C ARG A 140 -10.28 6.61 -14.12
N MET A 141 -11.39 6.57 -14.86
CA MET A 141 -11.42 6.92 -16.29
C MET A 141 -11.07 8.39 -16.52
N LYS A 142 -11.51 9.30 -15.64
CA LYS A 142 -11.17 10.73 -15.73
C LYS A 142 -9.71 11.02 -15.40
N SER A 143 -9.19 10.44 -14.31
CA SER A 143 -7.77 10.58 -13.96
C SER A 143 -7.29 9.41 -13.09
N PRO A 144 -6.49 8.48 -13.64
CA PRO A 144 -5.97 7.35 -12.89
C PRO A 144 -4.94 7.79 -11.83
N GLN A 145 -4.19 8.86 -12.11
CA GLN A 145 -3.19 9.40 -11.18
C GLN A 145 -3.86 10.01 -9.95
N LEU A 146 -4.90 10.83 -10.15
CA LEU A 146 -5.66 11.42 -9.05
C LEU A 146 -6.35 10.34 -8.22
N TYR A 147 -6.92 9.32 -8.86
CA TYR A 147 -7.54 8.20 -8.16
C TYR A 147 -6.55 7.49 -7.22
N GLU A 148 -5.35 7.17 -7.69
CA GLU A 148 -4.33 6.54 -6.85
C GLU A 148 -3.78 7.49 -5.77
N HIS A 149 -3.70 8.79 -6.04
CA HIS A 149 -3.32 9.77 -5.01
C HIS A 149 -4.34 9.78 -3.86
N ILE A 150 -5.62 9.99 -4.16
CA ILE A 150 -6.71 10.01 -3.17
C ILE A 150 -6.73 8.71 -2.36
N ARG A 151 -6.52 7.57 -3.03
CA ARG A 151 -6.51 6.26 -2.40
C ARG A 151 -5.29 6.04 -1.50
N LYS A 152 -4.07 6.36 -1.97
CA LYS A 152 -2.83 6.16 -1.20
C LYS A 152 -2.75 7.03 0.05
N HIS A 153 -3.33 8.24 -0.02
CA HIS A 153 -3.42 9.15 1.12
C HIS A 153 -4.65 8.91 2.00
N GLU A 154 -5.42 7.84 1.74
CA GLU A 154 -6.61 7.46 2.51
C GLU A 154 -7.63 8.59 2.69
N ILE A 155 -7.71 9.50 1.71
CA ILE A 155 -8.63 10.66 1.74
C ILE A 155 -10.08 10.19 1.65
N MET A 156 -10.33 9.13 0.86
CA MET A 156 -11.64 8.49 0.72
C MET A 156 -11.51 6.97 0.70
N ALA A 157 -12.59 6.28 1.09
CA ALA A 157 -12.70 4.83 1.00
C ALA A 157 -12.91 4.37 -0.46
N LEU A 158 -11.81 4.26 -1.20
CA LEU A 158 -11.76 3.87 -2.61
C LEU A 158 -11.38 2.40 -2.81
N LEU A 159 -11.89 1.80 -3.90
CA LEU A 159 -11.55 0.43 -4.29
C LEU A 159 -10.09 0.33 -4.73
N SER A 160 -9.49 -0.85 -4.51
CA SER A 160 -8.17 -1.15 -5.08
C SER A 160 -8.22 -1.31 -6.59
N LYS A 161 -7.09 -1.06 -7.25
CA LYS A 161 -6.90 -1.34 -8.69
C LYS A 161 -7.34 -2.77 -9.04
N THR A 162 -6.89 -3.76 -8.26
CA THR A 162 -7.26 -5.17 -8.45
C THR A 162 -8.76 -5.43 -8.29
N CYS A 163 -9.44 -4.73 -7.38
CA CYS A 163 -10.88 -4.87 -7.18
C CYS A 163 -11.65 -4.24 -8.34
N LEU A 164 -11.22 -3.06 -8.82
CA LEU A 164 -11.78 -2.43 -10.01
C LEU A 164 -11.60 -3.30 -11.26
N ASP A 165 -10.39 -3.83 -11.47
CA ASP A 165 -10.09 -4.66 -12.64
C ASP A 165 -10.95 -5.94 -12.64
N LYS A 166 -11.23 -6.53 -11.47
CA LYS A 166 -12.19 -7.64 -11.33
C LYS A 166 -13.63 -7.27 -11.73
N HIS A 167 -14.09 -6.07 -11.34
CA HIS A 167 -15.41 -5.60 -11.75
C HIS A 167 -15.45 -5.34 -13.26
N LEU A 168 -14.39 -4.72 -13.81
CA LEU A 168 -14.25 -4.46 -15.25
C LEU A 168 -14.14 -5.74 -16.07
N GLN A 169 -13.56 -6.81 -15.54
CA GLN A 169 -13.51 -8.10 -16.22
C GLN A 169 -14.90 -8.68 -16.50
N GLY A 170 -15.90 -8.38 -15.66
CA GLY A 170 -17.31 -8.72 -15.90
C GLY A 170 -17.92 -7.92 -17.06
N PHE A 171 -17.43 -6.72 -17.31
CA PHE A 171 -17.79 -5.89 -18.47
C PHE A 171 -16.92 -6.27 -19.67
N LYS A 172 -17.17 -7.45 -20.25
CA LYS A 172 -16.58 -7.79 -21.55
C LYS A 172 -17.16 -6.84 -22.61
N SER A 173 -16.37 -5.87 -23.04
CA SER A 173 -16.59 -5.16 -24.30
C SER A 173 -16.32 -6.16 -25.42
N THR A 174 -17.34 -6.90 -25.84
CA THR A 174 -17.28 -7.67 -27.08
C THR A 174 -17.16 -6.67 -28.22
N PHE A 175 -16.24 -6.93 -29.16
CA PHE A 175 -16.25 -6.27 -30.45
C PHE A 175 -17.55 -6.65 -31.16
N GLY A 176 -18.09 -5.75 -31.98
CA GLY A 176 -19.40 -5.98 -32.57
C GLY A 176 -20.55 -5.36 -31.79
N PHE A 177 -21.75 -5.77 -32.19
CA PHE A 177 -23.00 -5.35 -31.60
C PHE A 177 -23.23 -6.07 -30.26
N ASN A 178 -23.21 -5.31 -29.15
CA ASN A 178 -23.47 -5.89 -27.84
C ASN A 178 -24.96 -5.87 -27.52
N PRO A 179 -25.65 -7.02 -27.48
CA PRO A 179 -27.10 -7.07 -27.28
C PRO A 179 -27.52 -6.45 -25.94
N LYS A 180 -26.69 -6.51 -24.90
CA LYS A 180 -26.99 -5.91 -23.59
C LYS A 180 -27.06 -4.39 -23.65
N VAL A 181 -26.24 -3.78 -24.51
CA VAL A 181 -26.26 -2.32 -24.73
C VAL A 181 -27.54 -1.95 -25.46
N PHE A 182 -27.94 -2.72 -26.48
CA PHE A 182 -29.20 -2.50 -27.19
C PHE A 182 -30.42 -2.70 -26.29
N SER A 183 -30.46 -3.73 -25.44
CA SER A 183 -31.56 -3.89 -24.47
C SER A 183 -31.63 -2.73 -23.47
N ALA A 184 -30.48 -2.19 -23.04
CA ALA A 184 -30.44 -1.02 -22.16
C ALA A 184 -30.87 0.26 -22.89
N LEU A 185 -30.55 0.40 -24.18
CA LEU A 185 -31.00 1.50 -25.02
C LEU A 185 -32.50 1.42 -25.28
N GLU A 186 -33.02 0.22 -25.59
CA GLU A 186 -34.44 -0.04 -25.73
C GLU A 186 -35.19 0.41 -24.48
N GLN A 187 -34.74 0.01 -23.28
CA GLN A 187 -35.35 0.47 -22.04
C GLN A 187 -35.34 1.99 -21.85
N LYS A 188 -34.31 2.69 -22.33
CA LYS A 188 -34.23 4.16 -22.24
C LYS A 188 -35.05 4.88 -23.31
N THR A 189 -35.33 4.22 -24.42
CA THR A 189 -36.02 4.79 -25.59
C THR A 189 -37.51 4.50 -25.60
N LYS A 190 -38.02 3.64 -24.70
CA LYS A 190 -39.45 3.33 -24.56
C LYS A 190 -40.36 4.54 -24.39
N ASP A 191 -39.88 5.57 -23.71
CA ASP A 191 -40.67 6.77 -23.41
C ASP A 191 -40.40 7.92 -24.41
N MET A 192 -39.57 7.68 -25.43
CA MET A 192 -39.21 8.69 -26.43
C MET A 192 -40.14 8.63 -27.64
N ASP A 193 -40.37 9.80 -28.23
CA ASP A 193 -41.14 9.92 -29.47
C ASP A 193 -40.36 9.35 -30.67
N GLU A 194 -41.08 8.87 -31.68
CA GLU A 194 -40.51 8.21 -32.85
C GLU A 194 -39.53 9.13 -33.59
N PHE A 195 -39.83 10.42 -33.72
CA PHE A 195 -38.94 11.40 -34.32
C PHE A 195 -37.64 11.60 -33.52
N SER A 196 -37.68 11.45 -32.20
CA SER A 196 -36.50 11.55 -31.34
C SER A 196 -35.56 10.33 -31.44
N LEU A 197 -36.05 9.23 -32.00
CA LEU A 197 -35.24 8.01 -32.23
C LEU A 197 -34.46 8.07 -33.55
N HIS A 198 -34.85 8.97 -34.46
CA HIS A 198 -34.17 9.13 -35.73
C HIS A 198 -32.80 9.79 -35.54
N GLY A 199 -31.81 9.32 -36.30
CA GLY A 199 -30.45 9.80 -36.21
C GLY A 199 -29.62 9.44 -37.44
N GLY A 200 -28.43 10.02 -37.50
CA GLY A 200 -27.41 9.68 -38.48
C GLY A 200 -26.53 8.52 -38.00
N LEU A 201 -26.16 7.66 -38.93
CA LEU A 201 -25.08 6.70 -38.76
C LEU A 201 -23.84 7.26 -39.44
N VAL A 202 -22.78 7.48 -38.67
CA VAL A 202 -21.46 7.87 -39.19
C VAL A 202 -20.55 6.68 -39.03
N PHE A 203 -19.88 6.29 -40.11
CA PHE A 203 -18.88 5.24 -40.09
C PHE A 203 -17.55 5.81 -40.57
N ASP A 204 -16.48 5.39 -39.92
CA ASP A 204 -15.11 5.78 -40.26
C ASP A 204 -14.13 4.67 -39.89
N GLU A 205 -12.97 4.66 -40.52
CA GLU A 205 -11.92 3.66 -40.29
C GLU A 205 -10.78 4.24 -39.46
N LEU A 206 -10.49 3.59 -38.33
CA LEU A 206 -9.37 3.94 -37.48
C LEU A 206 -8.17 3.03 -37.79
N LYS A 207 -7.09 3.63 -38.28
CA LYS A 207 -5.80 2.94 -38.41
C LYS A 207 -5.22 2.57 -37.04
N LEU A 208 -4.78 1.33 -36.90
CA LEU A 208 -4.17 0.75 -35.71
C LEU A 208 -2.72 0.33 -36.00
N SER A 209 -1.97 0.13 -34.92
CA SER A 209 -0.70 -0.58 -34.99
C SER A 209 -0.95 -2.09 -35.09
N GLU A 210 -0.39 -2.71 -36.12
CA GLU A 210 -0.44 -4.16 -36.37
C GLU A 210 0.28 -4.95 -35.26
N ASN A 211 -0.49 -5.47 -34.30
CA ASN A 211 0.06 -6.17 -33.16
C ASN A 211 -0.80 -7.39 -32.81
N ILE A 212 -0.14 -8.51 -32.48
CA ILE A 212 -0.81 -9.66 -31.88
C ILE A 212 -0.76 -9.53 -30.35
N ALA A 213 -1.93 -9.55 -29.72
CA ALA A 213 -2.10 -9.56 -28.27
C ALA A 213 -2.80 -10.85 -27.82
N VAL A 214 -2.18 -11.55 -26.89
CA VAL A 214 -2.78 -12.70 -26.21
C VAL A 214 -3.57 -12.20 -25.01
N LYS A 215 -4.88 -12.46 -24.99
CA LYS A 215 -5.71 -12.13 -23.83
C LYS A 215 -5.43 -13.10 -22.69
N ALA A 216 -5.74 -12.69 -21.45
CA ALA A 216 -5.62 -13.55 -20.27
C ALA A 216 -6.46 -14.85 -20.33
N CYS A 217 -7.44 -14.94 -21.24
CA CYS A 217 -8.20 -16.16 -21.51
C CYS A 217 -7.54 -17.11 -22.52
N GLY A 218 -6.37 -16.78 -23.07
CA GLY A 218 -5.68 -17.57 -24.10
C GLY A 218 -6.14 -17.27 -25.53
N GLU A 219 -7.16 -16.42 -25.72
CA GLU A 219 -7.56 -15.96 -27.05
C GLU A 219 -6.50 -15.04 -27.65
N LEU A 220 -6.04 -15.39 -28.86
CA LEU A 220 -5.26 -14.51 -29.71
C LEU A 220 -6.16 -13.41 -30.28
N SER A 221 -5.66 -12.18 -30.31
CA SER A 221 -6.31 -11.05 -30.95
C SER A 221 -5.31 -10.23 -31.73
N GLY A 222 -5.72 -9.67 -32.86
CA GLY A 222 -4.82 -8.91 -33.75
C GLY A 222 -4.87 -9.37 -35.21
N PHE A 223 -5.64 -10.41 -35.53
CA PHE A 223 -5.91 -10.82 -36.91
C PHE A 223 -7.15 -10.11 -37.46
N VAL A 224 -7.26 -10.06 -38.78
CA VAL A 224 -8.47 -9.62 -39.49
C VAL A 224 -9.64 -10.55 -39.16
N ASP A 225 -10.78 -9.97 -38.78
CA ASP A 225 -11.99 -10.69 -38.37
C ASP A 225 -13.24 -10.01 -38.91
N LEU A 226 -13.51 -10.24 -40.20
CA LEU A 226 -14.72 -9.79 -40.90
C LEU A 226 -15.89 -10.78 -40.72
N ALA A 227 -15.85 -11.60 -39.65
CA ALA A 227 -16.78 -12.70 -39.40
C ALA A 227 -16.94 -13.61 -40.64
N ASN A 228 -18.16 -13.69 -41.19
CA ASN A 228 -18.50 -14.56 -42.32
C ASN A 228 -17.89 -14.12 -43.66
N PHE A 229 -17.36 -12.90 -43.74
CA PHE A 229 -16.74 -12.34 -44.95
C PHE A 229 -15.21 -12.43 -44.93
N THR A 230 -14.64 -13.13 -43.94
CA THR A 230 -13.19 -13.31 -43.85
C THR A 230 -12.75 -14.42 -44.80
N GLU A 231 -12.07 -14.05 -45.88
CA GLU A 231 -11.42 -15.00 -46.77
C GLU A 231 -10.38 -15.82 -46.01
N PRO A 232 -10.16 -17.10 -46.37
CA PRO A 232 -9.24 -17.97 -45.65
C PRO A 232 -7.78 -17.47 -45.65
N GLU A 233 -7.40 -16.67 -46.66
CA GLU A 233 -6.10 -16.04 -46.79
C GLU A 233 -5.92 -14.91 -45.76
N ASP A 234 -6.98 -14.13 -45.51
CA ASP A 234 -6.96 -12.97 -44.62
C ASP A 234 -6.99 -13.34 -43.13
N LYS A 235 -7.42 -14.57 -42.78
CA LYS A 235 -7.47 -15.04 -41.38
C LYS A 235 -6.12 -15.02 -40.66
N THR A 236 -5.03 -15.07 -41.43
CA THR A 236 -3.65 -15.05 -40.88
C THR A 236 -3.03 -13.65 -40.95
N SER A 237 -3.68 -12.72 -41.65
CA SER A 237 -3.22 -11.35 -41.80
C SER A 237 -3.50 -10.52 -40.54
N LEU A 238 -2.65 -9.54 -40.26
CA LEU A 238 -2.81 -8.65 -39.11
C LEU A 238 -3.84 -7.57 -39.42
N SER A 239 -4.72 -7.30 -38.45
CA SER A 239 -5.68 -6.20 -38.51
C SER A 239 -4.95 -4.88 -38.30
N ASP A 240 -4.98 -4.04 -39.33
CA ASP A 240 -4.39 -2.71 -39.40
C ASP A 240 -5.44 -1.60 -39.30
N HIS A 241 -6.71 -1.89 -39.55
CA HIS A 241 -7.83 -0.95 -39.42
C HIS A 241 -8.92 -1.50 -38.49
N ARG A 242 -9.70 -0.60 -37.90
CA ARG A 242 -10.97 -0.91 -37.23
C ARG A 242 -12.06 0.00 -37.74
N LEU A 243 -13.20 -0.60 -38.06
CA LEU A 243 -14.40 0.15 -38.40
C LEU A 243 -15.09 0.65 -37.13
N ILE A 244 -15.27 1.97 -37.05
CA ILE A 244 -16.01 2.64 -35.98
C ILE A 244 -17.33 3.10 -36.56
N ILE A 245 -18.42 2.71 -35.89
CA ILE A 245 -19.77 3.15 -36.22
C ILE A 245 -20.28 3.99 -35.05
N LEU A 246 -20.61 5.24 -35.34
CA LEU A 246 -21.20 6.19 -34.41
C LEU A 246 -22.66 6.42 -34.82
N PHE A 247 -23.58 6.17 -33.90
CA PHE A 247 -24.95 6.61 -34.04
C PHE A 247 -25.13 7.93 -33.27
N GLN A 248 -25.61 8.94 -33.99
CA GLN A 248 -25.95 10.25 -33.43
C GLN A 248 -27.42 10.56 -33.71
N PRO A 249 -28.28 10.66 -32.69
CA PRO A 249 -29.68 11.06 -32.84
C PRO A 249 -29.75 12.51 -33.34
N PHE A 250 -30.78 12.84 -34.13
CA PHE A 250 -31.04 14.22 -34.55
C PHE A 250 -31.50 15.07 -33.37
N GLN A 251 -32.24 14.47 -32.44
CA GLN A 251 -32.75 15.12 -31.25
C GLN A 251 -32.14 14.47 -30.00
N GLY A 252 -31.30 15.23 -29.30
CA GLY A 252 -30.64 14.79 -28.07
C GLY A 252 -29.12 14.89 -28.13
N GLY A 253 -28.49 15.04 -26.96
CA GLY A 253 -27.04 15.18 -26.81
C GLY A 253 -26.33 13.88 -26.44
N TRP A 254 -26.80 12.73 -26.92
CA TRP A 254 -26.19 11.43 -26.64
C TRP A 254 -25.66 10.81 -27.94
N PHE A 255 -24.71 9.88 -27.83
CA PHE A 255 -24.18 9.15 -28.97
C PHE A 255 -23.88 7.71 -28.55
N LEU A 256 -24.00 6.77 -29.47
CA LEU A 256 -23.60 5.38 -29.28
C LEU A 256 -22.44 5.08 -30.21
N LEU A 257 -21.33 4.62 -29.63
CA LEU A 257 -20.16 4.19 -30.38
C LEU A 257 -20.07 2.66 -30.38
N ILE A 258 -19.98 2.09 -31.57
CA ILE A 258 -19.84 0.65 -31.84
C ILE A 258 -18.50 0.47 -32.54
N ILE A 259 -17.68 -0.46 -32.03
CA ILE A 259 -16.37 -0.77 -32.61
C ILE A 259 -16.44 -2.18 -33.17
N LEU A 260 -16.23 -2.28 -34.48
CA LEU A 260 -16.09 -3.55 -35.19
C LEU A 260 -14.61 -3.88 -35.36
N ARG A 261 -14.33 -5.17 -35.56
CA ARG A 261 -13.00 -5.67 -35.90
C ARG A 261 -12.93 -5.95 -37.40
#